data_AF-Q55BX9-F1
#
_entry.id   AF-Q55BX9-F1
#
_cell.length_a   1.000
_cell.length_b   1.000
_cell.length_c   1.000
_cell.angle_alpha   90.00
_cell.angle_beta   90.00
_cell.angle_gamma   90.00
#
_symmetry.space_group_name_H-M   'P 1'
#
loop_
_entity.id
_entity.type
_entity.pdbx_description
1 polymer ?
#
loop_
_entity_poly.entity_id
_entity_poly.type
_entity_poly.pdbx_seq_one_letter_code
_entity_poly.pdbx_strand_id
1 'polypeptide(L)'
;MSDNNNILISECIKESLIEFKEVLEDESTIVYLGGLISESESFEEIKDQFNLFCKDFDMPFKDEDNEIDRVFNQLINLLKRKGCISFSVESKPKSHLVCTNGDKKSVNLEDPNLTMEQYLSLTYSEDSRTRLATLRTMCPCKVKADIDQFYDRIIEMSKDSDRNIRYQAMHNLCDGSPAWREDAVIQTLESMHNDSDPKIRRRIHNILTHYKHTGKWNIM
;
A
#
# COMPACT_ATOMS: atom_id res chain seq x y z
N MET A 1 -4.74 -24.52 0.43
CA MET A 1 -3.45 -24.17 1.09
C MET A 1 -3.47 -22.75 1.62
N SER A 2 -4.03 -21.78 0.89
CA SER A 2 -4.11 -20.37 1.29
C SER A 2 -4.76 -20.15 2.67
N ASP A 3 -5.84 -20.87 2.98
CA ASP A 3 -6.55 -20.72 4.25
C ASP A 3 -5.69 -21.07 5.47
N ASN A 4 -4.83 -22.08 5.36
CA ASN A 4 -3.95 -22.48 6.45
C ASN A 4 -2.87 -21.43 6.72
N ASN A 5 -2.36 -20.75 5.69
CA ASN A 5 -1.37 -19.69 5.87
C ASN A 5 -1.98 -18.47 6.57
N ASN A 6 -3.20 -18.08 6.17
CA ASN A 6 -3.90 -16.96 6.79
C ASN A 6 -4.17 -17.22 8.29
N ILE A 7 -4.56 -18.45 8.65
CA ILE A 7 -4.75 -18.85 10.06
C ILE A 7 -3.43 -18.69 10.83
N LEU A 8 -2.31 -19.17 10.29
CA LEU A 8 -1.00 -19.05 10.94
C LEU A 8 -0.54 -17.60 11.08
N ILE A 9 -0.82 -16.74 10.08
CA ILE A 9 -0.52 -15.31 10.15
C ILE A 9 -1.33 -14.65 11.27
N SER A 10 -2.63 -14.90 11.33
CA SER A 10 -3.49 -14.37 12.40
C SER A 10 -3.03 -14.82 13.79
N GLU A 11 -2.57 -16.06 13.95
CA GLU A 11 -1.96 -16.53 15.19
C GLU A 11 -0.68 -15.78 15.53
N CYS A 12 0.21 -15.55 14.54
CA CYS A 12 1.44 -14.79 14.75
C CYS A 12 1.14 -13.35 15.20
N ILE A 13 0.14 -12.71 14.59
CA ILE A 13 -0.31 -11.36 14.96
C ILE A 13 -0.80 -11.33 16.42
N LYS A 14 -1.69 -12.25 16.80
CA LYS A 14 -2.22 -12.38 18.17
C LYS A 14 -1.11 -12.62 19.20
N GLU A 15 -0.10 -13.41 18.86
CA GLU A 15 1.05 -13.68 19.74
C GLU A 15 2.01 -12.49 19.83
N SER A 16 2.25 -11.75 18.74
CA SER A 16 3.12 -10.56 18.75
C SER A 16 2.52 -9.36 19.46
N LEU A 17 1.20 -9.19 19.36
CA LEU A 17 0.47 -8.03 19.88
C LEU A 17 -0.32 -8.38 21.15
N ILE A 18 0.11 -9.41 21.87
CA ILE A 18 -0.58 -9.90 23.08
C ILE A 18 -0.72 -8.84 24.18
N GLU A 19 0.18 -7.85 24.20
CA GLU A 19 0.15 -6.72 25.13
C GLU A 19 -0.92 -5.67 24.75
N PHE A 20 -1.45 -5.71 23.52
CA PHE A 20 -2.41 -4.76 22.95
C PHE A 20 -3.77 -5.39 22.66
N LYS A 21 -4.15 -6.41 23.44
CA LYS A 21 -5.42 -7.13 23.24
C LYS A 21 -6.65 -6.22 23.21
N GLU A 22 -6.65 -5.15 23.99
CA GLU A 22 -7.77 -4.18 24.05
C GLU A 22 -7.99 -3.48 22.70
N VAL A 23 -6.93 -3.25 21.92
CA VAL A 23 -7.02 -2.67 20.57
C VAL A 23 -7.37 -3.74 19.53
N LEU A 24 -6.94 -4.98 19.77
CA LEU A 24 -7.17 -6.14 18.89
C LEU A 24 -8.45 -6.93 19.20
N GLU A 25 -9.36 -6.40 20.03
CA GLU A 25 -10.61 -7.11 20.35
C GLU A 25 -11.47 -7.38 19.12
N ASP A 26 -11.35 -6.52 18.09
CA ASP A 26 -11.97 -6.75 16.81
C ASP A 26 -11.13 -7.68 15.92
N GLU A 27 -11.67 -8.86 15.62
CA GLU A 27 -11.08 -9.78 14.63
C GLU A 27 -10.88 -9.09 13.27
N SER A 28 -11.65 -8.05 12.94
CA SER A 28 -11.47 -7.28 11.70
C SER A 28 -10.08 -6.63 11.61
N THR A 29 -9.54 -6.14 12.74
CA THR A 29 -8.20 -5.54 12.84
C THR A 29 -7.11 -6.56 12.52
N ILE A 30 -7.29 -7.80 12.99
CA ILE A 30 -6.35 -8.91 12.76
C ILE A 30 -6.44 -9.40 11.32
N VAL A 31 -7.66 -9.49 10.77
CA VAL A 31 -7.88 -9.84 9.37
C VAL A 31 -7.27 -8.78 8.45
N TYR A 32 -7.41 -7.50 8.80
CA TYR A 32 -6.84 -6.39 8.05
C TYR A 32 -5.30 -6.47 7.99
N LEU A 33 -4.63 -6.53 9.14
CA LEU A 33 -3.17 -6.67 9.18
C LEU A 33 -2.69 -7.98 8.52
N GLY A 34 -3.44 -9.08 8.73
CA GLY A 34 -3.17 -10.35 8.07
C GLY A 34 -3.24 -10.25 6.55
N GLY A 35 -4.21 -9.50 6.02
CA GLY A 35 -4.32 -9.16 4.60
C GLY A 35 -3.10 -8.39 4.11
N LEU A 36 -2.70 -7.32 4.82
CA LEU A 36 -1.52 -6.52 4.46
C LEU A 36 -0.23 -7.36 4.42
N ILE A 37 -0.03 -8.24 5.40
CA ILE A 37 1.14 -9.13 5.47
C ILE A 37 1.11 -10.15 4.34
N SER A 38 -0.03 -10.79 4.10
CA SER A 38 -0.20 -11.77 3.02
C SER A 38 -0.01 -11.18 1.62
N GLU A 39 -0.25 -9.87 1.47
CA GLU A 39 -0.07 -9.14 0.22
C GLU A 39 1.33 -8.54 0.04
N SER A 40 2.15 -8.53 1.08
CA SER A 40 3.49 -7.95 1.03
C SER A 40 4.48 -8.87 0.31
N GLU A 41 5.32 -8.30 -0.56
CA GLU A 41 6.32 -9.04 -1.35
C GLU A 41 7.77 -8.83 -0.86
N SER A 42 7.95 -8.02 0.19
CA SER A 42 9.27 -7.77 0.80
C SER A 42 9.16 -7.51 2.29
N PHE A 43 10.29 -7.65 2.99
CA PHE A 43 10.38 -7.33 4.41
C PHE A 43 10.11 -5.84 4.67
N GLU A 44 10.62 -4.97 3.79
CA GLU A 44 10.40 -3.52 3.81
C GLU A 44 8.92 -3.18 3.65
N GLU A 45 8.22 -3.85 2.73
CA GLU A 45 6.79 -3.64 2.57
C GLU A 45 6.00 -4.06 3.81
N ILE A 46 6.33 -5.20 4.44
CA ILE A 46 5.69 -5.58 5.71
C ILE A 46 5.95 -4.51 6.78
N LYS A 47 7.16 -3.93 6.83
CA LYS A 47 7.49 -2.86 7.78
C LYS A 47 6.65 -1.61 7.54
N ASP A 48 6.55 -1.17 6.30
CA ASP A 48 5.74 0.01 5.94
C ASP A 48 4.26 -0.21 6.24
N GLN A 49 3.72 -1.39 5.91
CA GLN A 49 2.34 -1.76 6.21
C GLN A 49 2.08 -1.87 7.71
N PHE A 50 3.01 -2.42 8.48
CA PHE A 50 2.91 -2.51 9.93
C PHE A 50 2.93 -1.11 10.58
N ASN A 51 3.78 -0.21 10.10
CA ASN A 51 3.83 1.18 10.56
C ASN A 51 2.52 1.93 10.26
N LEU A 52 1.95 1.72 9.06
CA LEU A 52 0.65 2.28 8.70
C LEU A 52 -0.46 1.73 9.60
N PHE A 53 -0.50 0.42 9.79
CA PHE A 53 -1.42 -0.23 10.72
C PHE A 53 -1.34 0.38 12.13
N CYS A 54 -0.12 0.59 12.64
CA CYS A 54 0.06 1.16 13.98
C CYS A 54 -0.53 2.58 14.10
N LYS A 55 -0.43 3.37 13.03
CA LYS A 55 -1.01 4.72 12.96
C LYS A 55 -2.53 4.69 12.78
N ASP A 56 -3.04 3.83 11.91
CA ASP A 56 -4.47 3.75 11.58
C ASP A 56 -5.32 3.27 12.77
N PHE A 57 -4.72 2.49 13.68
CA PHE A 57 -5.38 1.95 14.87
C PHE A 57 -4.92 2.59 16.19
N ASP A 58 -4.22 3.75 16.12
CA ASP A 58 -3.74 4.51 17.29
C ASP A 58 -3.09 3.63 18.37
N MET A 59 -2.16 2.77 17.96
CA MET A 59 -1.57 1.77 18.85
C MET A 59 -0.87 2.46 20.05
N PRO A 60 -1.20 2.09 21.30
CA PRO A 60 -0.78 2.84 22.50
C PRO A 60 0.65 2.48 22.94
N PHE A 61 1.62 2.70 22.06
CA PHE A 61 3.03 2.51 22.34
C PHE A 61 3.56 3.61 23.27
N LYS A 62 4.32 3.23 24.30
CA LYS A 62 4.88 4.19 25.28
C LYS A 62 6.06 4.97 24.71
N ASP A 63 6.82 4.31 23.84
CA ASP A 63 7.94 4.84 23.08
C ASP A 63 7.74 4.35 21.65
N GLU A 64 7.07 5.18 20.83
CA GLU A 64 6.55 4.78 19.52
C GLU A 64 7.61 4.08 18.68
N ASP A 65 8.78 4.69 18.48
CA ASP A 65 9.81 4.14 17.59
C ASP A 65 10.38 2.81 18.10
N ASN A 66 10.76 2.75 19.39
CA ASN A 66 11.41 1.56 19.95
C ASN A 66 10.42 0.39 20.13
N GLU A 67 9.19 0.68 20.53
CA GLU A 67 8.19 -0.35 20.78
C GLU A 67 7.59 -0.90 19.49
N ILE A 68 7.34 -0.05 18.49
CA ILE A 68 6.95 -0.47 17.15
C ILE A 68 8.01 -1.42 16.57
N ASP A 69 9.29 -1.04 16.62
CA ASP A 69 10.36 -1.89 16.10
C ASP A 69 10.48 -3.21 16.90
N ARG A 70 10.30 -3.19 18.23
CA ARG A 70 10.30 -4.40 19.07
C ARG A 70 9.19 -5.37 18.64
N VAL A 71 7.96 -4.88 18.56
CA VAL A 71 6.77 -5.69 18.24
C VAL A 71 6.84 -6.19 16.80
N PHE A 72 7.27 -5.33 15.87
CA PHE A 72 7.50 -5.68 14.48
C PHE A 72 8.51 -6.83 14.36
N ASN A 73 9.66 -6.72 15.03
CA ASN A 73 10.68 -7.78 15.01
C ASN A 73 10.16 -9.09 15.63
N GLN A 74 9.36 -9.01 16.69
CA GLN A 74 8.69 -10.17 17.27
C GLN A 74 7.75 -10.84 16.25
N LEU A 75 6.86 -10.07 15.61
CA LEU A 75 5.96 -10.54 14.57
C LEU A 75 6.72 -11.22 13.43
N ILE A 76 7.77 -10.60 12.91
CA ILE A 76 8.58 -11.17 11.82
C ILE A 76 9.24 -12.47 12.24
N ASN A 77 9.79 -12.55 13.45
CA ASN A 77 10.40 -13.77 13.96
C ASN A 77 9.38 -14.91 14.07
N LEU A 78 8.14 -14.61 14.48
CA LEU A 78 7.04 -15.58 14.51
C LEU A 78 6.67 -16.04 13.10
N LEU A 79 6.48 -15.12 12.17
CA LEU A 79 6.14 -15.42 10.77
C LEU A 79 7.22 -16.28 10.10
N LYS A 80 8.51 -15.97 10.32
CA LYS A 80 9.63 -16.79 9.82
C LYS A 80 9.64 -18.18 10.44
N ARG A 81 9.47 -18.28 11.77
CA ARG A 81 9.47 -19.54 12.51
C ARG A 81 8.32 -20.46 12.08
N LYS A 82 7.14 -19.89 11.76
CA LYS A 82 5.98 -20.64 11.26
C LYS A 82 6.00 -20.88 9.75
N GLY A 83 7.00 -20.38 9.03
CA GLY A 83 7.12 -20.52 7.58
C GLY A 83 6.10 -19.71 6.78
N CYS A 84 5.52 -18.66 7.37
CA CYS A 84 4.55 -17.79 6.71
C CYS A 84 5.20 -16.81 5.72
N ILE A 85 6.48 -16.47 5.94
CA ILE A 85 7.25 -15.58 5.07
C ILE A 85 8.64 -16.16 4.79
N SER A 86 9.17 -15.93 3.59
CA SER A 86 10.48 -16.43 3.16
C SER A 86 11.43 -15.33 2.66
N PHE A 87 11.19 -14.07 3.02
CA PHE A 87 12.04 -12.96 2.59
C PHE A 87 13.46 -13.09 3.14
N SER A 88 14.44 -13.04 2.24
CA SER A 88 15.81 -12.72 2.61
C SER A 88 15.86 -11.25 2.98
N VAL A 89 16.29 -10.92 4.20
CA VAL A 89 16.65 -9.54 4.53
C VAL A 89 17.94 -9.26 3.76
N GLU A 90 17.83 -8.73 2.54
CA GLU A 90 18.99 -8.17 1.86
C GLU A 90 19.39 -6.92 2.63
N SER A 91 20.33 -7.09 3.57
CA SER A 91 21.00 -5.97 4.20
C SER A 91 21.55 -5.08 3.08
N LYS A 92 21.01 -3.86 2.92
CA LYS A 92 21.54 -2.87 1.97
C LYS A 92 23.07 -2.86 2.07
N PRO A 93 23.82 -3.16 1.00
CA PRO A 93 25.24 -2.89 0.99
C PRO A 93 25.42 -1.39 1.23
N LYS A 94 26.33 -1.03 2.15
CA LYS A 94 26.71 0.36 2.43
C LYS A 94 27.15 1.00 1.10
N SER A 95 26.25 1.73 0.45
CA SER A 95 26.57 2.40 -0.81
C SER A 95 27.64 3.45 -0.52
N HIS A 96 28.79 3.29 -1.17
CA HIS A 96 29.87 4.24 -1.17
C HIS A 96 29.33 5.60 -1.62
N LEU A 97 29.65 6.65 -0.85
CA LEU A 97 29.25 8.03 -1.10
C LEU A 97 29.77 8.49 -2.47
N VAL A 98 28.95 8.37 -3.51
CA VAL A 98 29.19 9.07 -4.78
C VAL A 98 28.48 10.41 -4.68
N CYS A 99 29.26 11.46 -4.43
CA CYS A 99 28.79 12.83 -4.58
C CYS A 99 28.37 13.04 -6.04
N THR A 100 27.07 13.07 -6.31
CA THR A 100 26.54 13.55 -7.58
C THR A 100 26.07 14.98 -7.39
N ASN A 101 26.69 15.90 -8.13
CA ASN A 101 26.32 17.31 -8.21
C ASN A 101 24.91 17.43 -8.80
N GLY A 102 24.03 18.17 -8.11
CA GLY A 102 22.77 18.62 -8.67
C GLY A 102 21.83 19.08 -7.58
N ASP A 103 21.77 20.40 -7.37
CA ASP A 103 20.86 21.10 -6.45
C ASP A 103 19.37 20.96 -6.83
N LYS A 104 18.88 19.74 -7.03
CA LYS A 104 17.45 19.46 -6.91
C LYS A 104 17.22 19.13 -5.46
N LYS A 105 16.71 20.10 -4.70
CA LYS A 105 16.19 19.88 -3.33
C LYS A 105 15.33 18.62 -3.39
N SER A 106 15.86 17.50 -2.90
CA SER A 106 15.20 16.20 -3.02
C SER A 106 13.93 16.30 -2.20
N VAL A 107 12.78 16.31 -2.89
CA VAL A 107 11.47 16.30 -2.25
C VAL A 107 11.40 15.00 -1.43
N ASN A 108 11.17 15.11 -0.12
CA ASN A 108 11.03 13.96 0.77
C ASN A 108 9.54 13.78 1.11
N LEU A 109 9.00 12.57 0.89
CA LEU A 109 7.63 12.18 1.26
C LEU A 109 7.32 12.34 2.76
N GLU A 110 8.35 12.39 3.61
CA GLU A 110 8.21 12.59 5.05
C GLU A 110 8.04 14.07 5.45
N ASP A 111 8.20 15.02 4.52
CA ASP A 111 8.00 16.44 4.83
C ASP A 111 6.50 16.73 5.01
N PRO A 112 6.05 17.17 6.21
CA PRO A 112 4.63 17.43 6.46
C PRO A 112 4.09 18.63 5.67
N ASN A 113 4.95 19.45 5.06
CA ASN A 113 4.57 20.66 4.33
C ASN A 113 4.63 20.48 2.80
N LEU A 114 4.58 19.25 2.30
CA LEU A 114 4.55 19.00 0.86
C LEU A 114 3.33 19.65 0.20
N THR A 115 3.61 20.45 -0.83
CA THR A 115 2.57 21.00 -1.70
C THR A 115 2.07 19.95 -2.69
N MET A 116 0.89 20.18 -3.27
CA MET A 116 0.35 19.29 -4.30
C MET A 116 1.30 19.13 -5.49
N GLU A 117 1.94 20.21 -5.94
CA GLU A 117 2.95 20.18 -7.01
C GLU A 117 4.15 19.30 -6.66
N GLN A 118 4.57 19.30 -5.39
CA GLN A 118 5.67 18.44 -4.92
C GLN A 118 5.25 16.97 -4.87
N TYR A 119 4.03 16.65 -4.42
CA TYR A 119 3.47 15.30 -4.52
C TYR A 119 3.41 14.84 -5.99
N LEU A 120 2.89 15.68 -6.89
CA LEU A 120 2.87 15.35 -8.33
C LEU A 120 4.29 15.10 -8.85
N SER A 121 5.26 15.95 -8.50
CA SER A 121 6.67 15.74 -8.88
C SER A 121 7.22 14.39 -8.43
N LEU A 122 6.86 13.91 -7.23
CA LEU A 122 7.29 12.60 -6.72
C LEU A 122 6.69 11.43 -7.51
N THR A 123 5.49 11.60 -8.07
CA THR A 123 4.91 10.59 -8.99
C THR A 123 5.67 10.46 -10.31
N TYR A 124 6.56 11.39 -10.66
CA TYR A 124 7.44 11.32 -11.83
C TYR A 124 8.85 10.81 -11.48
N SER A 125 9.07 10.35 -10.24
CA SER A 125 10.36 9.78 -9.85
C SER A 125 10.74 8.58 -10.72
N GLU A 126 12.01 8.47 -11.08
CA GLU A 126 12.54 7.29 -11.77
C GLU A 126 12.45 6.03 -10.89
N ASP A 127 12.56 6.21 -9.57
CA ASP A 127 12.40 5.13 -8.60
C ASP A 127 10.92 4.75 -8.43
N SER A 128 10.58 3.51 -8.80
CA SER A 128 9.20 3.02 -8.71
C SER A 128 8.70 2.96 -7.26
N ARG A 129 9.59 2.81 -6.28
CA ARG A 129 9.21 2.81 -4.85
C ARG A 129 8.70 4.17 -4.42
N THR A 130 9.41 5.24 -4.81
CA THR A 130 8.97 6.62 -4.58
C THR A 130 7.61 6.89 -5.23
N ARG A 131 7.41 6.46 -6.49
CA ARG A 131 6.12 6.60 -7.19
C ARG A 131 4.99 5.86 -6.45
N LEU A 132 5.22 4.61 -6.05
CA LEU A 132 4.25 3.79 -5.33
C LEU A 132 3.90 4.38 -3.95
N ALA A 133 4.92 4.77 -3.17
CA ALA A 133 4.73 5.40 -1.87
C ALA A 133 3.91 6.69 -2.00
N THR A 134 4.18 7.49 -3.03
CA THR A 134 3.40 8.71 -3.32
C THR A 134 1.94 8.40 -3.63
N LEU A 135 1.65 7.41 -4.49
CA LEU A 135 0.27 6.99 -4.79
C LEU A 135 -0.47 6.47 -3.56
N ARG A 136 0.23 5.76 -2.65
CA ARG A 136 -0.33 5.27 -1.39
C ARG A 136 -0.63 6.40 -0.42
N THR A 137 0.29 7.36 -0.27
CA THR A 137 0.10 8.53 0.60
C THR A 137 -1.06 9.39 0.12
N MET A 138 -1.18 9.56 -1.20
CA MET A 138 -2.21 10.39 -1.82
C MET A 138 -3.49 9.62 -2.17
N CYS A 139 -3.66 8.38 -1.70
CA CYS A 139 -4.85 7.58 -1.99
C CYS A 139 -6.12 8.33 -1.52
N PRO A 140 -7.20 8.41 -2.34
CA PRO A 140 -8.39 9.17 -1.97
C PRO A 140 -9.08 8.69 -0.68
N CYS A 141 -8.96 7.42 -0.28
CA CYS A 141 -9.45 6.98 1.05
C CYS A 141 -8.73 7.62 2.23
N LYS A 142 -7.45 8.00 2.04
CA LYS A 142 -6.62 8.66 3.06
C LYS A 142 -6.82 10.17 3.03
N VAL A 143 -6.68 10.77 1.85
CA VAL A 143 -6.74 12.23 1.68
C VAL A 143 -8.19 12.76 1.77
N LYS A 144 -9.18 11.94 1.40
CA LYS A 144 -10.61 12.27 1.43
C LYS A 144 -10.95 13.58 0.72
N ALA A 145 -10.26 13.84 -0.39
CA ALA A 145 -10.45 15.04 -1.20
C ALA A 145 -10.42 14.72 -2.70
N ASP A 146 -11.26 15.41 -3.46
CA ASP A 146 -11.33 15.28 -4.91
C ASP A 146 -10.30 16.18 -5.59
N ILE A 147 -9.05 15.71 -5.65
CA ILE A 147 -7.96 16.49 -6.25
C ILE A 147 -7.84 16.14 -7.74
N ASP A 148 -8.44 17.00 -8.57
CA ASP A 148 -8.55 16.84 -10.03
C ASP A 148 -7.23 16.43 -10.71
N GLN A 149 -6.16 17.21 -10.49
CA GLN A 149 -4.83 16.95 -11.05
C GLN A 149 -4.23 15.61 -10.62
N PHE A 150 -4.58 15.13 -9.42
CA PHE A 150 -4.10 13.85 -8.92
C PHE A 150 -4.82 12.69 -9.61
N TYR A 151 -6.11 12.83 -9.92
CA TYR A 151 -6.84 11.82 -10.72
C TYR A 151 -6.32 11.72 -12.15
N ASP A 152 -5.99 12.84 -12.80
CA ASP A 152 -5.31 12.81 -14.10
C ASP A 152 -4.02 11.99 -14.01
N ARG A 153 -3.24 12.23 -12.95
CA ARG A 153 -1.99 11.50 -12.74
C ARG A 153 -2.20 10.02 -12.43
N ILE A 154 -3.20 9.64 -11.63
CA ILE A 154 -3.54 8.24 -11.38
C ILE A 154 -3.90 7.54 -12.71
N ILE A 155 -4.69 8.19 -13.57
CA ILE A 155 -5.06 7.65 -14.88
C ILE A 155 -3.81 7.41 -15.75
N GLU A 156 -2.86 8.34 -15.76
CA GLU A 156 -1.58 8.13 -16.47
C GLU A 156 -0.80 6.94 -15.89
N MET A 157 -0.73 6.83 -14.55
CA MET A 157 0.01 5.79 -13.84
C MET A 157 -0.64 4.40 -13.94
N SER A 158 -1.88 4.30 -14.40
CA SER A 158 -2.50 3.01 -14.77
C SER A 158 -1.71 2.26 -15.86
N LYS A 159 -0.82 2.97 -16.58
CA LYS A 159 0.05 2.44 -17.64
C LYS A 159 1.52 2.33 -17.23
N ASP A 160 1.84 2.49 -15.94
CA ASP A 160 3.22 2.41 -15.44
C ASP A 160 3.85 1.04 -15.76
N SER A 161 5.16 1.01 -15.98
CA SER A 161 5.89 -0.24 -16.25
C SER A 161 5.87 -1.17 -15.04
N ASP A 162 5.86 -0.61 -13.83
CA ASP A 162 5.81 -1.37 -12.57
C ASP A 162 4.37 -1.83 -12.27
N ARG A 163 4.19 -3.14 -12.09
CA ARG A 163 2.89 -3.75 -11.80
C ARG A 163 2.28 -3.25 -10.48
N ASN A 164 3.09 -2.95 -9.47
CA ASN A 164 2.60 -2.55 -8.16
C ASN A 164 2.03 -1.12 -8.22
N ILE A 165 2.61 -0.28 -9.06
CA ILE A 165 2.08 1.05 -9.37
C ILE A 165 0.76 0.94 -10.12
N ARG A 166 0.67 0.10 -11.16
CA ARG A 166 -0.59 -0.11 -11.88
C ARG A 166 -1.70 -0.65 -10.96
N TYR A 167 -1.36 -1.58 -10.06
CA TYR A 167 -2.30 -2.09 -9.07
C TYR A 167 -2.78 -0.99 -8.12
N GLN A 168 -1.86 -0.17 -7.60
CA GLN A 168 -2.22 0.95 -6.73
C GLN A 168 -3.05 2.01 -7.48
N ALA A 169 -2.74 2.29 -8.74
CA ALA A 169 -3.53 3.20 -9.56
C ALA A 169 -4.97 2.69 -9.74
N MET A 170 -5.14 1.41 -10.08
CA MET A 170 -6.47 0.76 -10.13
C MET A 170 -7.19 0.88 -8.77
N HIS A 171 -6.50 0.62 -7.66
CA HIS A 171 -7.08 0.76 -6.33
C HIS A 171 -7.58 2.18 -6.08
N ASN A 172 -6.73 3.19 -6.30
CA ASN A 172 -7.10 4.60 -6.12
C ASN A 172 -8.29 5.01 -7.01
N LEU A 173 -8.38 4.47 -8.24
CA LEU A 173 -9.53 4.73 -9.14
C LEU A 173 -10.84 4.12 -8.61
N CYS A 174 -10.77 3.04 -7.84
CA CYS A 174 -11.93 2.32 -7.33
C CYS A 174 -12.22 2.62 -5.84
N ASP A 175 -11.52 3.57 -5.25
CA ASP A 175 -11.62 3.90 -3.83
C ASP A 175 -11.95 5.39 -3.65
N GLY A 176 -13.15 5.77 -4.12
CA GLY A 176 -13.71 7.10 -3.91
C GLY A 176 -13.50 8.09 -5.05
N SER A 177 -13.26 7.63 -6.29
CA SER A 177 -13.20 8.54 -7.44
C SER A 177 -14.49 9.35 -7.57
N PRO A 178 -14.41 10.66 -7.87
CA PRO A 178 -15.58 11.52 -7.92
C PRO A 178 -16.50 11.15 -9.09
N ALA A 179 -17.81 11.34 -8.89
CA ALA A 179 -18.82 10.94 -9.87
C ALA A 179 -18.61 11.57 -11.26
N TRP A 180 -18.15 12.81 -11.34
CA TRP A 180 -17.91 13.50 -12.61
C TRP A 180 -16.69 12.96 -13.39
N ARG A 181 -15.88 12.06 -12.80
CA ARG A 181 -14.78 11.33 -13.46
C ARG A 181 -15.19 9.93 -13.94
N GLU A 182 -16.43 9.49 -13.71
CA GLU A 182 -16.89 8.12 -13.98
C GLU A 182 -16.47 7.61 -15.37
N ASP A 183 -16.79 8.34 -16.43
CA ASP A 183 -16.44 7.95 -17.81
C ASP A 183 -14.94 7.69 -18.00
N ALA A 184 -14.10 8.60 -17.48
CA ALA A 184 -12.65 8.49 -17.59
C ALA A 184 -12.10 7.32 -16.75
N VAL A 185 -12.67 7.10 -15.56
CA VAL A 185 -12.30 5.99 -14.67
C VAL A 185 -12.65 4.65 -15.33
N ILE A 186 -13.88 4.50 -15.81
CA ILE A 186 -14.33 3.25 -16.46
C ILE A 186 -13.52 2.97 -17.71
N GLN A 187 -13.30 3.97 -18.57
CA GLN A 187 -12.46 3.81 -19.76
C GLN A 187 -11.03 3.36 -19.40
N THR A 188 -10.48 3.89 -18.31
CA THR A 188 -9.16 3.50 -17.81
C THR A 188 -9.18 2.05 -17.32
N LEU A 189 -10.15 1.66 -16.49
CA LEU A 189 -10.28 0.28 -16.00
C LEU A 189 -10.49 -0.73 -17.14
N GLU A 190 -11.28 -0.38 -18.14
CA GLU A 190 -11.45 -1.20 -19.36
C GLU A 190 -10.14 -1.40 -20.11
N SER A 191 -9.30 -0.36 -20.21
CA SER A 191 -7.98 -0.47 -20.82
C SER A 191 -7.04 -1.41 -20.06
N MET A 192 -7.24 -1.58 -18.76
CA MET A 192 -6.49 -2.49 -17.89
C MET A 192 -7.01 -3.94 -17.92
N HIS A 193 -8.11 -4.25 -18.63
CA HIS A 193 -8.68 -5.60 -18.69
C HIS A 193 -7.68 -6.66 -19.18
N ASN A 194 -6.73 -6.26 -20.03
CA ASN A 194 -5.69 -7.11 -20.59
C ASN A 194 -4.29 -6.83 -20.00
N ASP A 195 -4.21 -6.31 -18.77
CA ASP A 195 -2.93 -6.07 -18.08
C ASP A 195 -2.02 -7.32 -18.12
N SER A 196 -0.70 -7.16 -18.17
CA SER A 196 0.22 -8.31 -18.15
C SER A 196 0.15 -9.11 -16.84
N ASP A 197 -0.23 -8.46 -15.74
CA ASP A 197 -0.37 -9.10 -14.43
C ASP A 197 -1.74 -9.79 -14.23
N PRO A 198 -1.78 -11.10 -13.94
CA PRO A 198 -3.03 -11.82 -13.73
C PRO A 198 -3.89 -11.35 -12.54
N LYS A 199 -3.27 -10.81 -11.47
CA LYS A 199 -3.97 -10.29 -10.29
C LYS A 199 -4.73 -9.02 -10.66
N ILE A 200 -4.09 -8.11 -11.41
CA ILE A 200 -4.74 -6.89 -11.93
C ILE A 200 -5.90 -7.28 -12.84
N ARG A 201 -5.69 -8.13 -13.85
CA ARG A 201 -6.77 -8.55 -14.77
C ARG A 201 -7.98 -9.11 -14.04
N ARG A 202 -7.76 -9.99 -13.06
CA ARG A 202 -8.84 -10.59 -12.26
C ARG A 202 -9.61 -9.53 -11.47
N ARG A 203 -8.90 -8.57 -10.87
CA ARG A 203 -9.54 -7.51 -10.08
C ARG A 203 -10.35 -6.57 -10.98
N ILE A 204 -9.79 -6.14 -12.10
CA ILE A 204 -10.49 -5.36 -13.13
C ILE A 204 -11.76 -6.08 -13.62
N HIS A 205 -11.67 -7.37 -13.94
CA HIS A 205 -12.83 -8.16 -14.36
C HIS A 205 -13.96 -8.13 -13.32
N ASN A 206 -13.62 -8.31 -12.04
CA ASN A 206 -14.60 -8.25 -10.96
C ASN A 206 -15.23 -6.85 -10.82
N ILE A 207 -14.43 -5.79 -10.91
CA ILE A 207 -14.90 -4.40 -10.81
C ILE A 207 -15.85 -4.08 -11.97
N LEU A 208 -15.45 -4.35 -13.21
CA LEU A 208 -16.28 -4.09 -14.40
C LEU A 208 -17.55 -4.92 -14.42
N THR A 209 -17.49 -6.18 -13.96
CA THR A 209 -18.67 -7.03 -13.81
C THR A 209 -19.63 -6.44 -12.79
N HIS A 210 -19.12 -6.01 -11.62
CA HIS A 210 -19.95 -5.37 -10.60
C HIS A 210 -20.58 -4.07 -11.11
N TYR A 211 -19.77 -3.18 -11.71
CA TYR A 211 -20.22 -1.93 -12.31
C TYR A 211 -21.33 -2.15 -13.35
N LYS A 212 -21.18 -3.14 -14.24
CA LYS A 212 -22.22 -3.49 -15.21
C LYS A 212 -23.57 -3.85 -14.58
N HIS A 213 -23.55 -4.43 -13.38
CA HIS A 213 -24.78 -4.84 -12.67
C HIS A 213 -25.36 -3.75 -11.77
N THR A 214 -24.52 -2.90 -11.17
CA THR A 214 -24.95 -1.98 -10.11
C THR A 214 -24.78 -0.49 -10.45
N GLY A 215 -24.02 -0.17 -11.50
CA GLY A 215 -23.58 1.20 -11.80
C GLY A 215 -22.55 1.75 -10.80
N LYS A 216 -21.99 0.91 -9.91
CA LYS A 216 -21.01 1.34 -8.91
C LYS A 216 -19.65 0.71 -9.21
N TRP A 217 -18.59 1.52 -9.31
CA TRP A 217 -17.21 1.02 -9.49
C TRP A 217 -16.33 1.24 -8.25
N ASN A 218 -16.70 2.20 -7.40
CA ASN A 218 -16.05 2.46 -6.12
C ASN A 218 -16.38 1.35 -5.10
N ILE A 219 -15.76 0.18 -5.27
CA ILE A 219 -16.01 -1.04 -4.47
C ILE A 219 -14.75 -1.56 -3.76
N MET A 220 -13.71 -0.74 -3.72
CA MET A 220 -12.48 -1.02 -2.96
C MET A 220 -12.51 -0.34 -1.61
#